data_AF-A0A9N9K4H0-F1
#
_entry.id   AF-A0A9N9K4H0-F1
#
_cell.length_a   1.000
_cell.length_b   1.000
_cell.length_c   1.000
_cell.angle_alpha   90.00
_cell.angle_beta   90.00
_cell.angle_gamma   90.00
#
_symmetry.space_group_name_H-M   'P 1'
#
loop_
_entity.id
_entity.type
_entity.pdbx_description
1 polymer ?
#
loop_
_entity_poly.entity_id
_entity_poly.type
_entity_poly.pdbx_seq_one_letter_code
_entity_poly.pdbx_strand_id
1 'polypeptide(L)'
;MVSDINLSLLKSRLLKKRNKRWHKIKKNEHDSIKEEIQSLLLTPIPLQASFSFQKNLSKLSTILDKSVSISCPSTFSTFYEYEIPSNATAQKAVNEKIKNSKAKIIEFEFLFNLATDISIRNNLSIRIQEYKEIINE
;
A
#
# COMPACT_ATOMS: atom_id res chain seq x y z
N MET A 1 -22.24 28.63 26.69
CA MET A 1 -22.69 27.24 26.53
C MET A 1 -23.55 27.05 25.26
N VAL A 2 -23.13 27.55 24.09
CA VAL A 2 -23.93 27.51 22.83
C VAL A 2 -23.18 26.80 21.68
N SER A 3 -21.90 26.47 21.86
CA SER A 3 -21.05 25.81 20.87
C SER A 3 -21.35 24.32 20.68
N ASP A 4 -21.68 23.62 21.77
CA ASP A 4 -21.72 22.15 21.76
C ASP A 4 -23.00 21.59 21.12
N ILE A 5 -24.12 22.32 21.27
CA ILE A 5 -25.41 21.99 20.64
C ILE A 5 -25.30 22.09 19.11
N ASN A 6 -24.58 23.10 18.61
CA ASN A 6 -24.37 23.30 17.17
C ASN A 6 -23.49 22.21 16.56
N LEU A 7 -22.46 21.76 17.28
CA LEU A 7 -21.60 20.67 16.81
C LEU A 7 -22.32 19.32 16.80
N SER A 8 -23.13 19.04 17.82
CA SER A 8 -23.96 17.82 17.89
C SER A 8 -24.99 17.77 16.76
N LEU A 9 -25.64 18.90 16.48
CA LEU A 9 -26.61 19.03 15.38
C LEU A 9 -25.95 18.84 14.01
N LEU A 10 -24.74 19.39 13.81
CA LEU A 10 -23.98 19.21 12.58
C LEU A 10 -23.56 17.75 12.40
N LYS A 11 -23.03 17.11 13.45
CA LYS A 11 -22.65 15.69 13.43
C LYS A 11 -23.83 14.79 13.09
N SER A 12 -24.99 15.01 13.72
CA SER A 12 -26.20 14.22 13.43
C SER A 12 -26.72 14.40 12.00
N ARG A 13 -26.63 15.61 11.43
CA ARG A 13 -26.97 15.87 10.01
C ARG A 13 -26.03 15.15 9.05
N LEU A 14 -24.73 15.18 9.32
CA LEU A 14 -23.73 14.49 8.49
C LEU A 14 -23.91 12.97 8.54
N LEU A 15 -24.16 12.41 9.73
CA LEU A 15 -24.44 10.98 9.90
C LEU A 15 -25.71 10.55 9.15
N LYS A 16 -26.80 11.33 9.24
CA LYS A 16 -28.03 11.05 8.49
C LYS A 16 -27.80 11.09 6.97
N LYS A 17 -27.03 12.08 6.48
CA LYS A 17 -26.70 12.19 5.05
C LYS A 17 -25.85 11.00 4.57
N ARG A 18 -24.89 10.56 5.37
CA ARG A 18 -24.00 9.42 5.06
C ARG A 18 -24.75 8.09 5.10
N ASN A 19 -25.63 7.90 6.09
CA ASN A 19 -26.47 6.71 6.18
C ASN A 19 -27.45 6.59 5.01
N LYS A 20 -28.04 7.71 4.56
CA LYS A 20 -28.92 7.73 3.37
C LYS A 20 -28.17 7.34 2.09
N ARG A 21 -26.93 7.80 1.92
CA ARG A 21 -26.06 7.39 0.80
C ARG A 21 -25.72 5.90 0.87
N TRP A 22 -25.35 5.41 2.05
CA TRP A 22 -25.06 3.99 2.26
C TRP A 22 -26.26 3.09 1.98
N HIS A 23 -27.46 3.51 2.39
CA HIS A 23 -28.70 2.78 2.07
C HIS A 23 -29.03 2.79 0.58
N LYS A 24 -28.67 3.85 -0.15
CA LYS A 24 -28.81 3.90 -1.61
C LYS A 24 -27.85 2.92 -2.29
N ILE A 25 -26.59 2.87 -1.84
CA ILE A 25 -25.58 1.93 -2.34
C ILE A 25 -25.97 0.48 -2.00
N LYS A 26 -26.44 0.22 -0.78
CA LYS A 26 -26.87 -1.12 -0.32
C LYS A 26 -28.11 -1.64 -1.07
N LYS A 27 -28.96 -0.74 -1.58
CA LYS A 27 -30.15 -1.09 -2.38
C LYS A 27 -29.85 -1.33 -3.85
N ASN A 28 -28.66 -0.99 -4.32
CA ASN A 28 -28.28 -1.21 -5.71
C ASN A 28 -27.66 -2.59 -5.86
N GLU A 29 -28.01 -3.30 -6.93
CA GLU A 29 -27.43 -4.59 -7.29
C GLU A 29 -25.92 -4.46 -7.52
N HIS A 30 -25.22 -5.57 -7.37
CA HIS A 30 -23.75 -5.69 -7.43
C HIS A 30 -23.12 -5.01 -8.66
N ASP A 31 -23.88 -4.90 -9.75
CA ASP A 31 -23.44 -4.29 -11.00
C ASP A 31 -23.38 -2.76 -10.94
N SER A 32 -24.29 -2.08 -10.21
CA SER A 32 -24.18 -0.63 -10.02
C SER A 32 -22.99 -0.24 -9.14
N ILE A 33 -22.59 -1.11 -8.21
CA ILE A 33 -21.38 -0.90 -7.40
C ILE A 33 -20.13 -1.06 -8.27
N LYS A 34 -20.11 -2.05 -9.17
CA LYS A 34 -19.03 -2.22 -10.14
C LYS A 34 -18.90 -1.04 -11.09
N GLU A 35 -20.01 -0.54 -11.62
CA GLU A 35 -20.02 0.63 -12.52
C GLU A 35 -19.49 1.89 -11.83
N GLU A 36 -19.85 2.11 -10.56
CA GLU A 36 -19.35 3.28 -9.83
C GLU A 36 -17.86 3.17 -9.50
N ILE A 37 -17.36 1.97 -9.18
CA ILE A 37 -15.93 1.71 -9.03
C ILE A 37 -15.18 1.93 -10.35
N GLN A 38 -15.71 1.42 -11.47
CA GLN A 38 -15.10 1.62 -12.79
C GLN A 38 -15.08 3.10 -13.17
N SER A 39 -16.16 3.85 -12.93
CA SER A 39 -16.21 5.29 -13.17
C SER A 39 -15.14 6.03 -12.35
N LEU A 40 -14.91 5.65 -11.09
CA LEU A 40 -13.89 6.26 -10.24
C LEU A 40 -12.46 5.93 -10.70
N LEU A 41 -12.24 4.71 -11.22
CA LEU A 41 -10.93 4.29 -11.76
C LEU A 41 -10.64 4.90 -13.14
N LEU A 42 -11.67 5.15 -13.95
CA LEU A 42 -11.58 5.83 -15.24
C LEU A 42 -11.42 7.35 -15.09
N THR A 43 -11.70 7.90 -13.90
CA THR A 43 -11.49 9.32 -13.65
C THR A 43 -9.98 9.55 -13.53
N PRO A 44 -9.33 10.25 -14.49
CA PRO A 44 -7.90 10.47 -14.43
C PRO A 44 -7.59 11.23 -13.14
N ILE A 45 -6.84 10.60 -12.24
CA ILE A 45 -6.30 11.25 -11.05
C ILE A 45 -5.41 12.39 -11.58
N PRO A 46 -5.67 13.66 -11.23
CA PRO A 46 -4.81 14.73 -11.67
C PRO A 46 -3.40 14.46 -11.13
N LEU A 47 -2.47 14.18 -12.06
CA LEU A 47 -1.06 13.88 -11.79
C LEU A 47 -0.35 15.00 -11.03
N GLN A 48 -1.00 16.14 -10.78
CA GLN A 48 -0.50 17.23 -9.95
C GLN A 48 -0.49 16.91 -8.45
N ALA A 49 -1.12 15.82 -8.01
CA ALA A 49 -0.96 15.30 -6.65
C ALA A 49 0.17 14.26 -6.53
N SER A 50 1.07 14.15 -7.52
CA SER A 50 2.40 13.58 -7.30
C SER A 50 3.16 14.52 -6.36
N PHE A 51 2.94 14.35 -5.06
CA PHE A 51 3.73 14.98 -4.03
C PHE A 51 5.21 14.75 -4.35
N SER A 52 5.89 15.86 -4.59
CA SER A 52 7.31 16.00 -4.80
C SER A 52 8.09 15.42 -3.61
N PHE A 53 8.48 14.15 -3.71
CA PHE A 53 9.64 13.63 -2.99
C PHE A 53 10.89 13.79 -3.86
N GLN A 54 11.13 15.02 -4.34
CA GLN A 54 12.46 15.45 -4.74
C GLN A 54 13.08 16.17 -3.55
N LYS A 55 13.92 15.47 -2.80
CA LYS A 55 15.13 16.04 -2.16
C LYS A 55 16.00 14.89 -1.66
N ASN A 56 17.23 14.86 -2.18
CA ASN A 56 18.38 14.01 -1.81
C ASN A 56 18.64 12.76 -2.68
N LEU A 57 18.58 12.92 -4.01
CA LEU A 57 19.43 12.17 -4.94
C LEU A 57 20.63 13.06 -5.31
N SER A 58 21.63 13.14 -4.44
CA SER A 58 22.90 13.77 -4.77
C SER A 58 24.02 13.13 -3.97
N LYS A 59 24.63 12.10 -4.58
CA LYS A 59 26.03 11.65 -4.46
C LYS A 59 26.11 10.13 -4.64
N LEU A 60 26.14 9.69 -5.90
CA LEU A 60 26.89 8.51 -6.38
C LEU A 60 26.67 8.38 -7.90
N SER A 61 27.05 9.44 -8.63
CA SER A 61 27.22 9.42 -10.07
C SER A 61 28.71 9.50 -10.37
N THR A 62 29.39 8.37 -10.27
CA THR A 62 30.65 8.08 -10.96
C THR A 62 30.96 6.63 -10.67
N ILE A 63 30.57 5.75 -11.56
CA ILE A 63 31.41 4.68 -12.10
C ILE A 63 30.64 4.14 -13.32
N LEU A 64 31.39 3.95 -14.40
CA LEU A 64 31.02 3.26 -15.63
C LEU A 64 30.51 4.09 -16.82
N ASP A 65 31.28 5.11 -17.19
CA ASP A 65 31.51 5.38 -18.62
C ASP A 65 32.49 4.33 -19.17
N LYS A 66 31.94 3.30 -19.82
CA LYS A 66 32.68 2.57 -20.87
C LYS A 66 31.71 2.15 -21.96
N SER A 67 31.48 3.09 -22.86
CA SER A 67 31.17 2.93 -24.29
C SER A 67 30.84 1.51 -24.77
N VAL A 68 29.56 1.24 -25.01
CA VAL A 68 29.12 0.40 -26.14
C VAL A 68 27.84 1.02 -26.68
N SER A 69 27.96 1.62 -27.86
CA SER A 69 26.85 1.98 -28.72
C SER A 69 26.05 0.72 -29.07
N ILE A 70 24.79 0.63 -28.65
CA ILE A 70 23.86 -0.33 -29.24
C ILE A 70 22.67 0.47 -29.76
N SER A 71 22.77 0.73 -31.08
CA SER A 71 21.68 1.04 -31.99
C SER A 71 20.38 0.37 -31.55
N CYS A 72 19.32 1.16 -31.39
CA CYS A 72 17.97 0.66 -31.23
C CYS A 72 17.45 0.18 -32.60
N PRO A 73 16.99 -1.07 -32.75
CA PRO A 73 16.05 -1.42 -33.79
C PRO A 73 14.66 -1.52 -33.16
N SER A 74 13.79 -0.58 -33.51
CA SER A 74 12.35 -0.79 -33.41
C SER A 74 11.97 -1.85 -34.43
N THR A 75 11.53 -3.03 -33.99
CA THR A 75 10.75 -3.94 -34.84
C THR A 75 10.10 -5.07 -34.04
N PHE A 76 8.77 -5.13 -34.17
CA PHE A 76 7.84 -6.26 -34.01
C PHE A 76 7.50 -6.80 -32.61
N SER A 77 6.20 -6.66 -32.30
CA SER A 77 5.45 -7.43 -31.31
C SER A 77 5.52 -8.91 -31.68
N THR A 78 6.42 -9.62 -31.02
CA THR A 78 6.33 -11.07 -30.86
C THR A 78 5.85 -11.29 -29.43
N PHE A 79 4.81 -12.09 -29.25
CA PHE A 79 4.40 -12.60 -27.95
C PHE A 79 5.54 -13.48 -27.44
N TYR A 80 6.55 -12.86 -26.82
CA TYR A 80 7.49 -13.58 -25.99
C TYR A 80 6.71 -13.99 -24.76
N GLU A 81 6.44 -15.29 -24.62
CA GLU A 81 6.27 -15.90 -23.31
C GLU A 81 7.55 -15.53 -22.54
N TYR A 82 7.44 -14.49 -21.74
CA TYR A 82 8.54 -13.97 -20.96
C TYR A 82 8.79 -15.00 -19.86
N GLU A 83 9.60 -16.01 -20.16
CA GLU A 83 10.06 -16.96 -19.17
C GLU A 83 10.89 -16.18 -18.15
N ILE A 84 10.23 -15.77 -17.07
CA ILE A 84 10.88 -15.10 -15.95
C ILE A 84 11.94 -16.09 -15.46
N PRO A 85 13.24 -15.71 -15.45
CA PRO A 85 14.28 -16.62 -15.01
C PRO A 85 13.94 -17.09 -13.60
N SER A 86 14.04 -18.39 -13.34
CA SER A 86 13.66 -19.02 -12.06
C SER A 86 14.23 -18.25 -10.85
N ASN A 87 15.43 -17.69 -11.00
CA ASN A 87 16.07 -16.81 -10.02
C ASN A 87 15.29 -15.52 -9.73
N ALA A 88 14.69 -14.87 -10.73
CA ALA A 88 13.87 -13.67 -10.52
C ALA A 88 12.56 -13.98 -9.78
N THR A 89 11.94 -15.13 -10.04
CA THR A 89 10.76 -15.59 -9.30
C THR A 89 11.12 -15.94 -7.86
N ALA A 90 12.23 -16.66 -7.64
CA ALA A 90 12.73 -16.97 -6.31
C ALA A 90 13.09 -15.71 -5.50
N GLN A 91 13.79 -14.76 -6.11
CA GLN A 91 14.11 -13.46 -5.50
C GLN A 91 12.85 -12.65 -5.19
N LYS A 92 11.86 -12.66 -6.07
CA LYS A 92 10.57 -12.00 -5.82
C LYS A 92 9.86 -12.62 -4.61
N ALA A 93 9.82 -13.96 -4.52
CA ALA A 93 9.22 -14.66 -3.38
C ALA A 93 9.94 -14.35 -2.06
N VAL A 94 11.28 -14.30 -2.07
CA VAL A 94 12.07 -13.91 -0.89
C VAL A 94 11.79 -12.46 -0.50
N ASN A 95 11.77 -11.53 -1.46
CA ASN A 95 11.45 -10.12 -1.20
C ASN A 95 10.02 -9.93 -0.66
N GLU A 96 9.04 -10.68 -1.17
CA GLU A 96 7.68 -10.68 -0.66
C GLU A 96 7.61 -11.24 0.77
N LYS A 97 8.36 -12.33 1.06
CA LYS A 97 8.47 -12.88 2.42
C LYS A 97 9.04 -11.84 3.38
N ILE A 98 10.13 -11.17 3.03
CA ILE A 98 10.75 -10.10 3.84
C ILE A 98 9.76 -8.95 4.05
N LYS A 99 9.06 -8.52 3.00
CA LYS A 99 8.06 -7.44 3.08
C LYS A 99 6.91 -7.82 4.03
N ASN A 100 6.41 -9.04 3.94
CA ASN A 100 5.35 -9.54 4.80
C ASN A 100 5.82 -9.65 6.26
N SER A 101 7.04 -10.14 6.50
CA SER A 101 7.64 -10.20 7.84
C SER A 101 7.78 -8.81 8.47
N LYS A 102 8.23 -7.81 7.69
CA LYS A 102 8.30 -6.41 8.16
C LYS A 102 6.93 -5.85 8.54
N ALA A 103 5.90 -6.11 7.73
CA ALA A 103 4.54 -5.68 8.03
C ALA A 103 4.02 -6.31 9.32
N LYS A 104 4.31 -7.60 9.55
CA LYS A 104 3.92 -8.32 10.77
C LYS A 104 4.61 -7.79 12.02
N ILE A 105 5.89 -7.41 11.94
CA ILE A 105 6.59 -6.77 13.06
C ILE A 105 5.90 -5.46 13.46
N ILE A 106 5.57 -4.60 12.49
CA ILE A 106 4.90 -3.32 12.77
C ILE A 106 3.54 -3.57 13.44
N GLU A 107 2.79 -4.56 12.99
CA GLU A 107 1.51 -4.95 13.58
C GLU A 107 1.67 -5.41 15.05
N PHE A 108 2.66 -6.28 15.32
CA PHE A 108 2.91 -6.75 16.68
C PHE A 108 3.48 -5.68 17.60
N GLU A 109 4.34 -4.79 17.12
CA GLU A 109 4.84 -3.64 17.89
C GLU A 109 3.69 -2.70 18.26
N PHE A 110 2.76 -2.46 17.34
CA PHE A 110 1.56 -1.69 17.62
C PHE A 110 0.69 -2.35 18.71
N LEU A 111 0.42 -3.65 18.59
CA LEU A 111 -0.34 -4.41 19.59
C LEU A 111 0.39 -4.46 20.94
N PHE A 112 1.71 -4.57 20.94
CA PHE A 112 2.53 -4.59 22.15
C PHE A 112 2.43 -3.29 22.92
N ASN A 113 2.37 -2.15 22.21
CA ASN A 113 2.21 -0.84 22.82
C ASN A 113 0.79 -0.61 23.37
N LEU A 114 -0.22 -1.29 22.81
CA LEU A 114 -1.61 -1.21 23.28
C LEU A 114 -1.91 -2.20 24.42
N ALA A 115 -1.21 -3.33 24.46
CA ALA A 115 -1.46 -4.38 25.43
C ALA A 115 -1.05 -3.92 26.84
N THR A 116 -1.96 -4.07 27.80
CA THR A 116 -1.70 -3.84 29.23
C THR A 116 -1.29 -5.10 29.97
N ASP A 117 -1.72 -6.27 29.47
CA ASP A 117 -1.42 -7.57 30.04
C ASP A 117 0.04 -7.98 29.75
N ILE A 118 0.78 -8.36 30.79
CA ILE A 118 2.20 -8.70 30.72
C ILE A 118 2.45 -9.99 29.92
N SER A 119 1.55 -10.97 30.01
CA SER A 119 1.63 -12.26 29.32
C SER A 119 1.46 -12.06 27.81
N ILE A 120 0.49 -11.21 27.43
CA ILE A 120 0.27 -10.83 26.04
C ILE A 120 1.48 -10.08 25.49
N ARG A 121 2.05 -9.13 26.25
CA ARG A 121 3.26 -8.41 25.84
C ARG A 121 4.46 -9.33 25.64
N ASN A 122 4.67 -10.28 26.55
CA ASN A 122 5.76 -11.26 26.42
C ASN A 122 5.58 -12.13 25.16
N ASN A 123 4.36 -12.60 24.90
CA ASN A 123 4.07 -13.36 23.69
C ASN A 123 4.35 -12.55 22.41
N LEU A 124 3.86 -11.30 22.36
CA LEU A 124 4.11 -10.40 21.23
C LEU A 124 5.60 -10.09 21.05
N SER A 125 6.36 -9.93 22.14
CA SER A 125 7.81 -9.75 22.08
C SER A 125 8.53 -10.94 21.46
N ILE A 126 8.13 -12.16 21.80
CA ILE A 126 8.68 -13.40 21.19
C ILE A 126 8.36 -13.41 19.70
N ARG A 127 7.10 -13.13 19.31
CA ARG A 127 6.71 -13.06 17.89
C ARG A 127 7.51 -12.00 17.13
N ILE A 128 7.71 -10.82 17.69
CA ILE A 128 8.53 -9.77 17.05
C ILE A 128 9.95 -10.28 16.79
N GLN A 129 10.54 -11.00 17.75
CA GLN A 129 11.88 -11.56 17.61
C GLN A 129 11.94 -12.64 16.52
N GLU A 130 10.98 -13.59 16.50
CA GLU A 130 10.87 -14.63 15.46
C GLU A 130 10.84 -14.02 14.05
N TYR A 131 10.05 -12.96 13.84
CA TYR A 131 9.96 -12.31 12.53
C TYR A 131 11.20 -11.47 12.19
N LYS A 132 11.94 -10.97 13.18
CA LYS A 132 13.23 -10.28 12.96
C LYS A 132 14.29 -11.26 12.48
N GLU A 133 14.31 -12.48 13.01
CA GLU A 133 15.21 -13.55 12.56
C GLU A 133 14.95 -13.92 11.10
N ILE A 134 13.68 -14.05 10.68
CA ILE A 134 13.29 -14.33 9.28
C ILE A 134 13.75 -13.25 8.29
N ILE A 135 13.96 -12.01 8.75
CA ILE A 135 14.46 -10.91 7.89
C ILE A 135 15.98 -10.92 7.79
N ASN A 136 16.66 -11.47 8.80
CA ASN A 136 18.12 -11.51 8.88
C ASN A 136 18.72 -12.79 8.26
N GLU A 137 17.89 -13.81 8.01
CA GLU A 137 18.18 -14.96 7.12
C GLU A 137 18.08 -14.60 5.64
#